data_AF-A0A553HJP1-F1
#
_entry.id   AF-A0A553HJP1-F1
#
_cell.length_a   1.000
_cell.length_b   1.000
_cell.length_c   1.000
_cell.angle_alpha   90.00
_cell.angle_beta   90.00
_cell.angle_gamma   90.00
#
_symmetry.space_group_name_H-M   'P 1'
#
loop_
_entity.id
_entity.type
_entity.pdbx_description
1 polymer ?
#
loop_
_entity_poly.entity_id
_entity_poly.type
_entity_poly.pdbx_seq_one_letter_code
_entity_poly.pdbx_strand_id
1 'polypeptide(L)'
;MTSHILSADNPLPLFFLQQIATAGPLDEISNVAGAVRHHIFRHGRRDLATGKIRTPMLFFVYQTTRHGPQNGFRLCLVHRGFCIASESKSDDDPEDEIDRLEKEIPQGHMEMVILGDPPVHEVDD
;
A
#
# COMPACT_ATOMS: atom_id res chain seq x y z
N MET A 1 -28.05 4.76 15.86
CA MET A 1 -26.74 4.50 15.24
C MET A 1 -26.98 3.63 14.03
N THR A 2 -26.54 4.07 12.86
CA THR A 2 -26.66 3.33 11.60
C THR A 2 -25.33 2.62 11.35
N SER A 3 -25.35 1.31 11.19
CA SER A 3 -24.18 0.55 10.74
C SER A 3 -24.13 0.54 9.21
N HIS A 4 -22.94 0.76 8.65
CA HIS A 4 -22.68 0.57 7.22
C HIS A 4 -21.96 -0.76 7.05
N ILE A 5 -22.61 -1.71 6.39
CA ILE A 5 -22.03 -3.03 6.09
C ILE A 5 -21.59 -3.03 4.63
N LEU A 6 -20.33 -3.43 4.41
CA LEU A 6 -19.73 -3.59 3.10
C LEU A 6 -19.83 -5.07 2.71
N SER A 7 -20.41 -5.34 1.56
CA SER A 7 -20.60 -6.71 1.05
C SER A 7 -20.56 -6.71 -0.48
N ALA A 8 -20.68 -7.87 -1.10
CA ALA A 8 -20.77 -7.99 -2.55
C ALA A 8 -21.94 -7.14 -3.13
N ASP A 9 -23.05 -7.08 -2.41
CA ASP A 9 -24.26 -6.33 -2.81
C ASP A 9 -24.21 -4.84 -2.44
N ASN A 10 -23.22 -4.43 -1.64
CA ASN A 10 -23.00 -3.04 -1.24
C ASN A 10 -21.50 -2.72 -1.27
N PRO A 11 -20.94 -2.46 -2.47
CA PRO A 11 -19.51 -2.29 -2.66
C PRO A 11 -19.01 -1.02 -1.98
N LEU A 12 -17.70 -1.00 -1.66
CA LEU A 12 -17.05 0.11 -1.00
C LEU A 12 -17.04 1.38 -1.88
N PRO A 13 -17.73 2.46 -1.48
CA PRO A 13 -17.59 3.75 -2.15
C PRO A 13 -16.19 4.34 -1.91
N LEU A 14 -15.63 5.04 -2.90
CA LEU A 14 -14.29 5.63 -2.81
C LEU A 14 -14.11 6.58 -1.61
N PHE A 15 -15.16 7.32 -1.22
CA PHE A 15 -15.10 8.23 -0.07
C PHE A 15 -14.82 7.52 1.26
N PHE A 16 -15.06 6.21 1.37
CA PHE A 16 -14.67 5.46 2.56
C PHE A 16 -13.16 5.41 2.76
N LEU A 17 -12.36 5.47 1.70
CA LEU A 17 -10.90 5.57 1.83
C LEU A 17 -10.53 6.84 2.60
N GLN A 18 -11.23 7.95 2.36
CA GLN A 18 -11.03 9.20 3.09
C GLN A 18 -11.37 9.05 4.58
N GLN A 19 -12.40 8.27 4.91
CA GLN A 19 -12.77 7.98 6.30
C GLN A 19 -11.68 7.15 7.01
N ILE A 20 -11.14 6.13 6.34
CA ILE A 20 -10.01 5.33 6.86
C ILE A 20 -8.80 6.24 7.08
N ALA A 21 -8.48 7.10 6.12
CA ALA A 21 -7.35 8.03 6.23
C ALA A 21 -7.54 9.05 7.37
N THR A 22 -8.76 9.54 7.56
CA THR A 22 -9.07 10.50 8.64
C THR A 22 -9.04 9.85 10.03
N ALA A 23 -9.34 8.56 10.12
CA ALA A 23 -9.24 7.84 11.40
C ALA A 23 -7.78 7.71 11.88
N GLY A 24 -6.80 7.82 10.98
CA GLY A 24 -5.37 7.80 11.27
C GLY A 24 -4.79 6.53 11.94
N PRO A 25 -5.33 5.30 11.78
CA PRO A 25 -4.79 4.14 12.48
C PRO A 25 -3.60 3.48 11.77
N LEU A 26 -3.21 3.97 10.58
CA LEU A 26 -2.22 3.33 9.71
C LEU A 26 -0.94 4.15 9.61
N ASP A 27 0.15 3.48 9.26
CA ASP A 27 1.42 4.13 8.95
C ASP A 27 1.28 5.08 7.75
N GLU A 28 1.98 6.22 7.81
CA GLU A 28 2.01 7.22 6.76
C GLU A 28 3.41 7.35 6.18
N ILE A 29 3.54 7.10 4.88
CA ILE A 29 4.82 7.08 4.17
C ILE A 29 4.83 8.19 3.11
N SER A 30 5.92 8.95 3.02
CA SER A 30 6.10 9.92 1.92
C SER A 30 6.46 9.20 0.62
N ASN A 31 5.98 9.69 -0.52
CA ASN A 31 6.34 9.18 -1.84
C ASN A 31 7.75 9.58 -2.32
N VAL A 32 8.66 9.97 -1.42
CA VAL A 32 10.05 10.24 -1.80
C VAL A 32 10.69 8.94 -2.29
N ALA A 33 11.52 9.03 -3.32
CA ALA A 33 12.13 7.86 -3.95
C ALA A 33 12.81 6.95 -2.90
N GLY A 34 12.48 5.66 -2.95
CA GLY A 34 12.97 4.61 -2.07
C GLY A 34 12.26 4.49 -0.71
N ALA A 35 11.44 5.45 -0.27
CA ALA A 35 10.82 5.37 1.05
C ALA A 35 9.78 4.25 1.17
N VAL A 36 9.00 4.03 0.11
CA VAL A 36 7.99 2.95 0.11
C VAL A 36 8.69 1.60 0.04
N ARG A 37 9.71 1.49 -0.82
CA ARG A 37 10.55 0.28 -0.91
C ARG A 37 11.21 -0.07 0.42
N HIS A 38 11.83 0.92 1.06
CA HIS A 38 12.46 0.78 2.37
C HIS A 38 11.45 0.28 3.42
N HIS A 39 10.25 0.88 3.47
CA HIS A 39 9.21 0.48 4.41
C HIS A 39 8.78 -0.98 4.22
N ILE A 40 8.46 -1.39 2.98
CA ILE A 40 8.08 -2.78 2.67
C ILE A 40 9.22 -3.75 3.03
N PHE A 41 10.46 -3.40 2.68
CA PHE A 41 11.62 -4.24 2.94
C PHE A 41 11.84 -4.48 4.44
N ARG A 42 11.75 -3.42 5.25
CA ARG A 42 12.03 -3.46 6.70
C ARG A 42 10.90 -4.07 7.51
N HIS A 43 9.65 -3.81 7.13
CA HIS A 43 8.48 -4.20 7.94
C HIS A 43 7.79 -5.49 7.44
N GLY A 44 8.02 -5.91 6.20
CA GLY A 44 7.40 -7.09 5.60
C GLY A 44 7.88 -8.46 6.13
N ARG A 45 8.85 -8.51 7.06
CA ARG A 45 9.47 -9.76 7.57
C ARG A 45 9.89 -10.71 6.43
N ARG A 46 10.75 -10.20 5.54
CA ARG A 46 11.19 -10.88 4.34
C ARG A 46 11.84 -12.23 4.62
N ASP A 47 11.49 -13.22 3.80
CA ASP A 47 12.22 -14.48 3.69
C ASP A 47 13.52 -14.28 2.89
N LEU A 48 14.66 -14.55 3.51
CA LEU A 48 15.97 -14.33 2.89
C LEU A 48 16.26 -15.29 1.73
N ALA A 49 15.63 -16.46 1.68
CA ALA A 49 15.85 -17.44 0.61
C ALA A 49 15.03 -17.13 -0.63
N THR A 50 13.82 -16.57 -0.46
CA THR A 50 12.89 -16.33 -1.58
C THR A 50 12.70 -14.86 -1.93
N GLY A 51 13.15 -13.93 -1.07
CA GLY A 51 12.90 -12.49 -1.23
C GLY A 51 11.45 -12.07 -0.97
N LYS A 52 10.57 -13.00 -0.57
CA LYS A 52 9.13 -12.74 -0.37
C LYS A 52 8.83 -12.23 1.02
N ILE A 53 7.91 -11.27 1.15
CA ILE A 53 7.43 -10.80 2.45
C ILE A 53 6.49 -11.84 3.11
N ARG A 54 6.56 -11.96 4.43
CA ARG A 54 5.72 -12.89 5.22
C ARG A 54 4.57 -12.18 5.92
N THR A 55 4.72 -10.89 6.21
CA THR A 55 3.71 -10.07 6.87
C THR A 55 2.99 -9.21 5.83
N PRO A 56 1.66 -9.34 5.67
CA PRO A 56 0.90 -8.40 4.85
C PRO A 56 0.90 -7.01 5.50
N MET A 57 0.82 -5.96 4.69
CA MET A 57 0.92 -4.58 5.16
C MET A 57 -0.21 -3.72 4.60
N LEU A 58 -0.66 -2.74 5.39
CA LEU A 58 -1.64 -1.73 4.97
C LEU A 58 -1.16 -0.36 5.47
N PHE A 59 -0.89 0.57 4.56
CA PHE A 59 -0.35 1.90 4.90
C PHE A 59 -0.75 2.96 3.88
N PHE A 60 -0.65 4.23 4.25
CA PHE A 60 -0.86 5.36 3.36
C PHE A 60 0.44 5.82 2.72
N VAL A 61 0.37 6.23 1.46
CA VAL A 61 1.41 6.99 0.78
C VAL A 61 0.89 8.38 0.47
N TYR A 62 1.61 9.40 0.92
CA TYR A 62 1.31 10.81 0.70
C TYR A 62 2.38 11.48 -0.16
N GLN A 63 1.99 12.58 -0.83
CA GLN A 63 2.93 13.41 -1.55
C GLN A 63 3.95 14.01 -0.57
N THR A 64 5.24 13.87 -0.85
CA THR A 64 6.31 14.45 -0.04
C THR A 64 6.05 15.93 0.18
N THR A 65 6.22 16.41 1.42
CA THR A 65 5.87 17.76 1.90
C THR A 65 4.38 18.07 2.06
N ARG A 66 3.48 17.16 1.70
CA ARG A 66 2.02 17.34 1.84
C ARG A 66 1.43 16.17 2.63
N HIS A 67 0.84 16.48 3.79
CA HIS A 67 0.27 15.47 4.68
C HIS A 67 -1.24 15.61 4.80
N GLY A 68 -1.92 14.50 5.09
CA GLY A 68 -3.35 14.46 5.35
C GLY A 68 -4.21 14.22 4.11
N PRO A 69 -5.41 13.64 4.30
CA PRO A 69 -6.25 13.11 3.23
C PRO A 69 -6.74 14.15 2.23
N GLN A 70 -6.86 15.42 2.62
CA GLN A 70 -7.25 16.52 1.75
C GLN A 70 -6.24 16.80 0.63
N ASN A 71 -4.98 16.41 0.81
CA ASN A 71 -3.92 16.59 -0.17
C ASN A 71 -3.83 15.42 -1.16
N GLY A 72 -4.62 14.37 -0.97
CA GLY A 72 -4.59 13.14 -1.75
C GLY A 72 -3.59 12.12 -1.22
N PHE A 73 -3.87 10.84 -1.47
CA PHE A 73 -3.09 9.70 -0.98
C PHE A 73 -3.31 8.45 -1.83
N ARG A 74 -2.42 7.47 -1.64
CA ARG A 74 -2.62 6.07 -2.04
C ARG A 74 -2.75 5.20 -0.80
N LEU A 75 -3.80 4.41 -0.68
CA LEU A 75 -3.88 3.34 0.32
C LEU A 75 -3.24 2.09 -0.27
N CYS A 76 -2.16 1.62 0.32
CA CYS A 76 -1.39 0.50 -0.19
C CYS A 76 -1.65 -0.75 0.63
N LEU A 77 -2.18 -1.79 -0.01
CA LEU A 77 -2.27 -3.14 0.54
C LEU A 77 -1.16 -3.99 -0.09
N VAL A 78 -0.29 -4.56 0.72
CA VAL A 78 0.77 -5.47 0.26
C VAL A 78 0.46 -6.87 0.74
N HIS A 79 0.24 -7.79 -0.19
CA HIS A 79 -0.07 -9.17 0.12
C HIS A 79 1.18 -9.93 0.57
N ARG A 80 0.94 -10.91 1.46
CA ARG A 80 1.94 -11.92 1.79
C ARG A 80 2.40 -12.61 0.52
N GLY A 81 3.71 -12.81 0.37
CA GLY A 81 4.29 -13.42 -0.82
C GLY A 81 4.77 -12.43 -1.87
N PHE A 82 4.46 -11.14 -1.73
CA PHE A 82 5.03 -10.09 -2.58
C PHE A 82 6.57 -10.13 -2.51
N CYS A 83 7.23 -10.09 -3.67
CA CYS A 83 8.68 -10.25 -3.78
C CYS A 83 9.38 -8.90 -3.77
N ILE A 84 10.39 -8.75 -2.91
CA ILE A 84 11.23 -7.56 -2.84
C ILE A 84 12.71 -7.96 -2.65
N ALA A 85 13.49 -7.80 -3.72
CA ALA A 85 14.87 -8.27 -3.79
C ALA A 85 15.83 -7.45 -2.91
N SER A 86 15.62 -6.13 -2.82
CA SER A 86 16.54 -5.20 -2.19
C SER A 86 15.80 -4.02 -1.51
N GLU A 87 16.48 -3.41 -0.54
CA GLU A 87 16.00 -2.25 0.20
C GLU A 87 16.06 -0.97 -0.65
N SER A 88 17.06 -0.90 -1.52
CA SER A 88 17.27 0.17 -2.49
C SER A 88 17.26 -0.40 -3.90
N LYS A 89 17.05 0.48 -4.86
CA LYS A 89 17.09 0.19 -6.29
C LYS A 89 18.10 1.13 -6.94
N SER A 90 18.88 0.62 -7.89
CA SER A 90 19.81 1.45 -8.66
C SER A 90 19.07 2.19 -9.77
N ASP A 91 19.61 3.33 -10.22
CA ASP A 91 18.99 4.14 -11.29
C ASP A 91 18.90 3.38 -12.62
N ASP A 92 19.75 2.36 -12.81
CA ASP A 92 19.78 1.51 -14.01
C ASP A 92 18.79 0.34 -13.97
N ASP A 93 18.18 0.06 -12.80
CA ASP A 93 17.23 -1.03 -12.66
C ASP A 93 15.86 -0.67 -13.30
N PRO A 94 15.18 -1.61 -13.98
CA PRO A 94 13.91 -1.35 -14.65
C PRO A 94 12.79 -0.98 -13.66
N GLU A 95 11.89 -0.06 -14.04
CA GLU A 95 10.70 0.32 -13.23
C GLU A 95 9.92 -0.92 -12.77
N ASP A 96 9.56 -0.94 -11.48
CA ASP A 96 8.71 -1.97 -10.86
C ASP A 96 7.45 -1.36 -10.20
N GLU A 97 6.63 -2.23 -9.60
CA GLU A 97 5.34 -1.84 -9.02
C GLU A 97 5.46 -0.85 -7.86
N ILE A 98 6.58 -0.85 -7.13
CA ILE A 98 6.82 0.06 -6.00
C ILE A 98 7.09 1.46 -6.54
N ASP A 99 7.79 1.59 -7.67
CA ASP A 99 8.12 2.89 -8.26
C ASP A 99 6.84 3.67 -8.63
N ARG A 100 5.75 2.96 -8.99
CA ARG A 100 4.43 3.58 -9.19
C ARG A 100 3.90 4.27 -7.93
N LEU A 101 4.13 3.69 -6.76
CA LEU A 101 3.67 4.25 -5.48
C LEU A 101 4.39 5.55 -5.15
N GLU A 102 5.63 5.70 -5.64
CA GLU A 102 6.50 6.85 -5.42
C GLU A 102 6.30 7.97 -6.46
N LYS A 103 5.48 7.76 -7.51
CA LYS A 103 5.11 8.80 -8.47
C LYS A 103 4.32 9.93 -7.82
N GLU A 104 4.24 11.07 -8.50
CA GLU A 104 3.47 12.23 -8.05
C GLU A 104 2.01 11.84 -7.71
N ILE A 105 1.48 12.41 -6.64
CA ILE A 105 0.08 12.27 -6.23
C ILE A 105 -0.61 13.62 -6.44
N PRO A 106 -1.55 13.73 -7.40
CA PRO A 106 -2.31 14.95 -7.60
C PRO A 106 -3.09 15.33 -6.35
N GLN A 107 -3.31 16.63 -6.16
CA GLN A 107 -4.07 17.12 -5.02
C GLN A 107 -5.49 16.55 -5.01
N GLY A 108 -5.90 15.99 -3.87
CA GLY A 108 -7.24 15.38 -3.70
C GLY A 108 -7.39 14.00 -4.34
N HIS A 109 -6.32 13.44 -4.92
CA HIS A 109 -6.33 12.08 -5.49
C HIS A 109 -6.55 11.03 -4.41
N MET A 110 -7.39 10.03 -4.67
CA MET A 110 -7.58 8.90 -3.76
C MET A 110 -7.61 7.62 -4.58
N GLU A 111 -6.71 6.69 -4.26
CA GLU A 111 -6.70 5.36 -4.86
C GLU A 111 -6.27 4.30 -3.85
N MET A 112 -6.65 3.06 -4.13
CA MET A 112 -6.10 1.88 -3.46
C MET A 112 -5.19 1.15 -4.45
N VAL A 113 -3.99 0.79 -4.00
CA VAL A 113 -3.04 -0.01 -4.78
C VAL A 113 -2.78 -1.31 -4.03
N ILE A 114 -2.85 -2.42 -4.75
CA ILE A 114 -2.65 -3.76 -4.21
C ILE A 114 -1.38 -4.34 -4.84
N LEU A 115 -0.43 -4.76 -4.01
CA LEU A 115 0.82 -5.37 -4.43
C LEU A 115 0.83 -6.87 -4.12
N GLY A 116 1.21 -7.66 -5.11
CA GLY A 116 1.25 -9.12 -5.04
C GLY A 116 -0.12 -9.78 -5.25
N ASP A 117 -0.10 -11.10 -5.39
CA ASP A 117 -1.31 -11.89 -5.60
C ASP A 117 -2.15 -11.97 -4.31
N PRO A 118 -3.50 -12.01 -4.43
CA PRO A 118 -4.35 -12.25 -3.29
C PRO A 118 -4.00 -13.61 -2.64
N PRO A 119 -4.13 -13.75 -1.32
CA PRO A 119 -3.92 -15.04 -0.68
C PRO A 119 -4.85 -16.06 -1.33
N VAL A 120 -4.27 -17.18 -1.78
CA VAL A 120 -5.06 -18.35 -2.15
C VAL A 120 -5.73 -18.78 -0.85
N HIS A 121 -7.03 -18.55 -0.74
CA HIS A 121 -7.82 -19.24 0.26
C HIS A 121 -7.72 -20.72 -0.14
N GLU A 122 -6.89 -21.49 0.55
CA GLU A 122 -7.04 -22.94 0.55
C GLU A 122 -8.47 -23.16 1.05
N VAL A 123 -9.36 -23.43 0.10
CA VAL A 123 -10.66 -24.01 0.42
C VAL A 123 -10.28 -25.39 0.91
N ASP A 124 -10.32 -25.60 2.23
CA ASP A 124 -10.24 -26.94 2.80
C ASP A 124 -11.35 -27.77 2.12
N ASP A 125 -10.96 -28.71 1.26
CA ASP A 125 -11.82 -29.76 0.69
C ASP A 125 -12.25 -30.76 1.77
#